data_AF-A0A9W6PMB3-F1
#
_entry.id   AF-A0A9W6PMB3-F1
#
_cell.length_a   1.000
_cell.length_b   1.000
_cell.length_c   1.000
_cell.angle_alpha   90.00
_cell.angle_beta   90.00
_cell.angle_gamma   90.00
#
_symmetry.space_group_name_H-M   'P 1'
#
loop_
_entity.id
_entity.type
_entity.pdbx_description
1 polymer ?
#
loop_
_entity_poly.entity_id
_entity_poly.type
_entity_poly.pdbx_seq_one_letter_code
_entity_poly.pdbx_strand_id
1 'polypeptide(L)'
;MTSTAIEPSLTWDDGAVLALDQRALPHRRELLRLETVDQVVDAVRALAVRGAPAIGLAGAFGVAISARRHTTAAGLDAPAVRADAARLAAARPTAVNLGWAVRRALARLPDGPDAVLAEALAMLDEDVAVNLAAVARAADLVEALTPDRPLRVLTHCNTGRLATAAVGTALGTVRELADRGRIEEVLVDETRPLLQGARLTAWELGEAGIPYRLCVDAAAAAAMSRGMVDCVLVGADRIAANGDVANKIGTYGLAVAAARHGIPFVVVASDSTWDRTLPDGTGIVVEERAPDEVTHLQGVAAAPAGAGVHNPAFDVTPAELVTAIVSEHATVRPAATAARAAEQLAVLSGTLYRRGWMPGTAGNLSVLLPDPGGRVLITASGRDKGALTPRDLVTVDLATGRPVAPTGPRASAETLIHTAVYRATDARAVVHAHAPYATAVAARVGARDRATTLELADFELLKGLGLADPARTAVPVLPNWPDVARIAADVADHLARTPGHPPALLITDHGVTVWGDDLDQARNRLECLEAICQLLVLNPPAADRPAREPEEGTRP
;
A
#
# COMPACT_ATOMS: atom_id res chain seq x y z
N MET A 1 -10.78 21.01 18.31
CA MET A 1 -10.50 22.15 17.40
C MET A 1 -11.46 22.05 16.25
N THR A 2 -12.01 23.19 15.84
CA THR A 2 -13.14 23.35 14.92
C THR A 2 -12.92 22.65 13.59
N SER A 3 -13.92 21.90 13.12
CA SER A 3 -14.03 21.42 11.74
C SER A 3 -13.74 22.58 10.78
N THR A 4 -12.53 22.61 10.22
CA THR A 4 -12.17 23.51 9.13
C THR A 4 -12.94 23.04 7.91
N ALA A 5 -13.83 23.89 7.41
CA ALA A 5 -14.51 23.65 6.13
C ALA A 5 -13.45 23.32 5.08
N ILE A 6 -13.65 22.20 4.36
CA ILE A 6 -12.77 21.74 3.30
C ILE A 6 -12.75 22.83 2.22
N GLU A 7 -11.63 23.54 2.07
CA GLU A 7 -11.47 24.58 1.06
C GLU A 7 -11.21 23.93 -0.31
N PRO A 8 -12.09 24.15 -1.32
CA PRO A 8 -11.86 23.64 -2.67
C PRO A 8 -10.74 24.40 -3.37
N SER A 9 -10.04 23.74 -4.29
CA SER A 9 -9.03 24.38 -5.14
C SER A 9 -9.64 25.20 -6.28
N LEU A 10 -10.85 24.84 -6.71
CA LEU A 10 -11.67 25.58 -7.65
C LEU A 10 -13.08 25.74 -7.09
N THR A 11 -13.64 26.94 -7.19
CA THR A 11 -15.05 27.20 -6.86
C THR A 11 -15.73 27.90 -8.02
N TRP A 12 -17.06 27.77 -8.09
CA TRP A 12 -17.89 28.50 -9.03
C TRP A 12 -18.49 29.71 -8.33
N ASP A 13 -18.31 30.90 -8.90
CA ASP A 13 -18.86 32.14 -8.37
C ASP A 13 -19.36 33.04 -9.51
N ASP A 14 -20.68 33.27 -9.52
CA ASP A 14 -21.39 34.16 -10.44
C ASP A 14 -20.89 34.10 -11.90
N GLY A 15 -20.94 32.91 -12.51
CA GLY A 15 -20.56 32.73 -13.91
C GLY A 15 -19.06 32.59 -14.16
N ALA A 16 -18.24 32.59 -13.12
CA ALA A 16 -16.79 32.46 -13.21
C ALA A 16 -16.25 31.28 -12.40
N VAL A 17 -15.07 30.80 -12.80
CA VAL A 17 -14.27 29.89 -11.99
C VAL A 17 -13.29 30.70 -11.16
N LEU A 18 -13.32 30.50 -9.85
CA LEU A 18 -12.31 31.02 -8.93
C LEU A 18 -11.29 29.92 -8.65
N ALA A 19 -10.00 30.23 -8.83
CA ALA A 19 -8.91 29.30 -8.56
C ALA A 19 -7.69 30.05 -8.03
N LEU A 20 -6.92 29.42 -7.15
CA LEU A 20 -5.65 30.00 -6.69
C LEU A 20 -4.59 29.94 -7.80
N ASP A 21 -3.88 31.03 -8.07
CA ASP A 21 -2.75 31.02 -9.01
C ASP A 21 -1.56 30.28 -8.38
N GLN A 22 -1.42 29.00 -8.72
CA GLN A 22 -0.35 28.17 -8.18
C GLN A 22 1.06 28.63 -8.63
N ARG A 23 1.17 29.49 -9.65
CA ARG A 23 2.46 30.05 -10.09
C ARG A 23 2.93 31.18 -9.17
N ALA A 24 2.00 31.87 -8.53
CA ALA A 24 2.30 32.96 -7.60
C ALA A 24 2.77 32.43 -6.22
N LEU A 25 2.42 31.18 -5.90
CA LEU A 25 2.88 30.50 -4.69
C LEU A 25 4.39 30.17 -4.75
N PRO A 26 5.09 30.27 -3.59
CA PRO A 26 4.55 30.52 -2.24
C PRO A 26 4.47 32.01 -1.86
N HIS A 27 4.89 32.92 -2.73
CA HIS A 27 5.12 34.32 -2.38
C HIS A 27 3.84 35.14 -2.27
N ARG A 28 2.83 34.85 -3.10
CA ARG A 28 1.55 35.57 -3.09
C ARG A 28 0.39 34.59 -3.23
N ARG A 29 -0.62 34.77 -2.38
CA ARG A 29 -1.92 34.09 -2.47
C ARG A 29 -2.83 34.93 -3.38
N GLU A 30 -2.77 34.67 -4.68
CA GLU A 30 -3.57 35.38 -5.70
C GLU A 30 -4.73 34.50 -6.19
N LEU A 31 -5.95 35.05 -6.18
CA LEU A 31 -7.13 34.39 -6.70
C LEU A 31 -7.37 34.83 -8.15
N LEU A 32 -7.46 33.86 -9.06
CA LEU A 32 -7.87 34.06 -10.43
C LEU A 32 -9.38 34.00 -10.53
N ARG A 33 -9.98 34.93 -11.28
CA ARG A 33 -11.38 34.86 -11.72
C ARG A 33 -11.40 34.63 -13.22
N LEU A 34 -11.80 33.43 -13.63
CA LEU A 34 -11.80 32.98 -15.02
C LEU A 34 -13.24 33.01 -15.54
N GLU A 35 -13.53 33.93 -16.47
CA GLU A 35 -14.87 34.22 -16.99
C GLU A 35 -15.04 33.74 -18.43
N THR A 36 -13.97 33.26 -19.05
CA THR A 36 -13.92 32.86 -20.46
C THR A 36 -13.18 31.54 -20.64
N VAL A 37 -13.54 30.81 -21.70
CA VAL A 37 -12.86 29.57 -22.11
C VAL A 37 -11.37 29.82 -22.34
N ASP A 38 -11.00 30.96 -22.94
CA ASP A 38 -9.61 31.32 -23.22
C ASP A 38 -8.80 31.44 -21.93
N GLN A 39 -9.34 32.10 -20.91
CA GLN A 39 -8.69 32.22 -19.60
C GLN A 39 -8.53 30.86 -18.91
N VAL A 40 -9.51 29.96 -19.02
CA VAL A 40 -9.39 28.58 -18.48
C VAL A 40 -8.29 27.80 -19.20
N VAL A 41 -8.25 27.85 -20.53
CA VAL A 41 -7.21 27.19 -21.34
C VAL A 41 -5.83 27.72 -20.97
N ASP A 42 -5.67 29.04 -20.84
CA ASP A 42 -4.40 29.67 -20.49
C ASP A 42 -3.97 29.32 -19.06
N ALA A 43 -4.89 29.31 -18.10
CA ALA A 43 -4.61 28.91 -16.73
C ALA A 43 -4.10 27.46 -16.64
N VAL A 44 -4.69 26.53 -17.40
CA VAL A 44 -4.26 25.13 -17.46
C VAL A 44 -2.90 24.98 -18.15
N ARG A 45 -2.69 25.67 -19.28
CA ARG A 45 -1.42 25.62 -20.05
C ARG A 45 -0.25 26.21 -19.29
N ALA A 46 -0.46 27.35 -18.65
CA ALA A 46 0.57 28.05 -17.89
C ALA A 46 0.83 27.43 -16.51
N LEU A 47 0.11 26.35 -16.15
CA LEU A 47 0.18 25.67 -14.85
C LEU A 47 -0.27 26.56 -13.67
N ALA A 48 -1.14 27.55 -13.92
CA ALA A 48 -1.82 28.28 -12.87
C ALA A 48 -2.83 27.38 -12.13
N VAL A 49 -3.48 26.48 -12.87
CA VAL A 49 -4.26 25.36 -12.33
C VAL A 49 -3.59 24.07 -12.78
N ARG A 50 -3.26 23.21 -11.81
CA ARG A 50 -2.52 21.97 -12.05
C ARG A 50 -2.86 20.88 -11.04
N GLY A 51 -2.54 19.64 -11.41
CA GLY A 51 -3.06 18.43 -10.76
C GLY A 51 -4.18 17.82 -11.60
N ALA A 52 -4.16 16.50 -11.77
CA ALA A 52 -5.03 15.82 -12.74
C ALA A 52 -6.53 16.07 -12.47
N PRO A 53 -7.03 15.88 -11.24
CA PRO A 53 -8.43 16.18 -10.93
C PRO A 53 -8.77 17.67 -11.02
N ALA A 54 -7.91 18.56 -10.51
CA ALA A 54 -8.11 20.01 -10.56
C ALA A 54 -8.25 20.54 -11.99
N ILE A 55 -7.40 20.08 -12.92
CA ILE A 55 -7.49 20.43 -14.34
C ILE A 55 -8.78 19.87 -14.96
N GLY A 56 -9.21 18.67 -14.57
CA GLY A 56 -10.49 18.08 -15.00
C GLY A 56 -11.67 19.00 -14.66
N LEU A 57 -11.76 19.42 -13.40
CA LEU A 57 -12.79 20.34 -12.92
C LEU A 57 -12.76 21.70 -13.65
N ALA A 58 -11.57 22.26 -13.85
CA ALA A 58 -11.41 23.50 -14.62
C ALA A 58 -11.99 23.36 -16.04
N GLY A 59 -11.76 22.22 -16.68
CA GLY A 59 -12.35 21.89 -17.98
C GLY A 59 -13.87 21.80 -17.94
N ALA A 60 -14.44 21.09 -16.96
CA ALA A 60 -15.90 20.97 -16.79
C ALA A 60 -16.58 22.32 -16.56
N PHE A 61 -16.04 23.16 -15.68
CA PHE A 61 -16.54 24.52 -15.49
C PHE A 61 -16.32 25.41 -16.72
N GLY A 62 -15.24 25.20 -17.48
CA GLY A 62 -15.04 25.87 -18.77
C GLY A 62 -16.16 25.56 -19.77
N VAL A 63 -16.68 24.32 -19.80
CA VAL A 63 -17.86 23.97 -20.60
C VAL A 63 -19.11 24.68 -20.08
N ALA A 64 -19.27 24.82 -18.76
CA ALA A 64 -20.39 25.58 -18.16
C ALA A 64 -20.33 27.09 -18.53
N ILE A 65 -19.15 27.71 -18.50
CA ILE A 65 -18.92 29.08 -18.98
C ILE A 65 -19.36 29.20 -20.45
N SER A 66 -18.88 28.28 -21.29
CA SER A 66 -19.20 28.28 -22.73
C SER A 66 -20.71 28.10 -22.96
N ALA A 67 -21.34 27.14 -22.29
CA ALA A 67 -22.77 26.87 -22.41
C ALA A 67 -23.62 28.08 -22.03
N ARG A 68 -23.29 28.78 -20.94
CA ARG A 68 -23.98 30.02 -20.55
C ARG A 68 -23.78 31.13 -21.56
N ARG A 69 -22.54 31.33 -22.03
CA ARG A 69 -22.20 32.39 -23.00
C ARG A 69 -22.89 32.21 -24.35
N HIS A 70 -23.05 30.97 -24.80
CA HIS A 70 -23.67 30.65 -26.09
C HIS A 70 -25.17 30.34 -26.00
N THR A 71 -25.79 30.56 -24.83
CA THR A 71 -27.25 30.51 -24.66
C THR A 71 -27.83 31.91 -24.74
N THR A 72 -28.76 32.13 -25.66
CA THR A 72 -29.47 33.41 -25.83
C THR A 72 -30.98 33.19 -25.80
N ALA A 73 -31.76 34.27 -25.89
CA ALA A 73 -33.22 34.17 -26.07
C ALA A 73 -33.63 33.40 -27.35
N ALA A 74 -32.73 33.28 -28.34
CA ALA A 74 -32.96 32.51 -29.56
C ALA A 74 -32.64 31.01 -29.41
N GLY A 75 -32.13 30.58 -28.25
CA GLY A 75 -31.71 29.21 -27.98
C GLY A 75 -30.20 29.08 -27.77
N LEU A 76 -29.76 27.81 -27.64
CA LEU A 76 -28.39 27.40 -27.39
C LEU A 76 -27.64 27.10 -28.71
N ASP A 77 -26.50 27.76 -28.94
CA ASP A 77 -25.56 27.40 -30.02
C ASP A 77 -24.67 26.22 -29.58
N ALA A 78 -25.23 25.02 -29.70
CA ALA A 78 -24.51 23.79 -29.33
C ALA A 78 -23.21 23.55 -30.15
N PRO A 79 -23.15 23.85 -31.47
CA PRO A 79 -21.88 23.81 -32.21
C PRO A 79 -20.76 24.67 -31.61
N ALA A 80 -21.05 25.90 -31.19
CA ALA A 80 -20.07 26.77 -30.56
C ALA A 80 -19.54 26.19 -29.24
N VAL A 81 -20.42 25.65 -28.39
CA VAL A 81 -20.02 24.99 -27.13
C VAL A 81 -19.15 23.76 -27.39
N ARG A 82 -19.46 22.96 -28.41
CA ARG A 82 -18.65 21.79 -28.78
C ARG A 82 -17.26 22.19 -29.27
N ALA A 83 -17.14 23.30 -30.00
CA ALA A 83 -15.85 23.85 -30.42
C ALA A 83 -15.01 24.29 -29.21
N ASP A 84 -15.61 25.01 -28.26
CA ASP A 84 -14.93 25.41 -27.01
C ASP A 84 -14.52 24.21 -26.15
N ALA A 85 -15.38 23.19 -26.03
CA ALA A 85 -15.06 21.94 -25.34
C ALA A 85 -13.84 21.23 -25.97
N ALA A 86 -13.74 21.19 -27.30
CA ALA A 86 -12.57 20.64 -27.97
C ALA A 86 -11.28 21.42 -27.64
N ARG A 87 -11.36 22.75 -27.56
CA ARG A 87 -10.22 23.61 -27.17
C ARG A 87 -9.78 23.35 -25.73
N LEU A 88 -10.74 23.22 -24.81
CA LEU A 88 -10.49 22.87 -23.40
C LEU A 88 -9.79 21.52 -23.29
N ALA A 89 -10.33 20.49 -23.94
CA ALA A 89 -9.74 19.14 -23.92
C ALA A 89 -8.31 19.10 -24.49
N ALA A 90 -8.01 19.96 -25.47
CA ALA A 90 -6.69 20.08 -26.10
C ALA A 90 -5.71 21.01 -25.36
N ALA A 91 -6.09 21.60 -24.22
CA ALA A 91 -5.22 22.53 -23.50
C ALA A 91 -3.92 21.85 -23.04
N ARG A 92 -4.02 20.61 -22.54
CA ARG A 92 -2.88 19.73 -22.20
C ARG A 92 -3.20 18.27 -22.58
N PRO A 93 -2.86 17.81 -23.79
CA PRO A 93 -3.29 16.52 -24.34
C PRO A 93 -2.90 15.28 -23.51
N THR A 94 -1.85 15.38 -22.68
CA THR A 94 -1.41 14.29 -21.78
C THR A 94 -2.29 14.15 -20.52
N ALA A 95 -3.10 15.16 -20.18
CA ALA A 95 -3.98 15.14 -19.02
C ALA A 95 -5.32 14.45 -19.34
N VAL A 96 -5.38 13.12 -19.16
CA VAL A 96 -6.56 12.31 -19.49
C VAL A 96 -7.82 12.78 -18.75
N ASN A 97 -7.69 13.21 -17.48
CA ASN A 97 -8.78 13.73 -16.66
C ASN A 97 -9.45 14.97 -17.27
N LEU A 98 -8.68 15.82 -17.97
CA LEU A 98 -9.21 17.01 -18.64
C LEU A 98 -10.22 16.63 -19.73
N GLY A 99 -9.81 15.74 -20.65
CA GLY A 99 -10.66 15.29 -21.73
C GLY A 99 -11.88 14.52 -21.23
N TRP A 100 -11.72 13.70 -20.18
CA TRP A 100 -12.83 12.98 -19.55
C TRP A 100 -13.87 13.94 -18.95
N ALA A 101 -13.43 14.91 -18.13
CA ALA A 101 -14.32 15.84 -17.44
C ALA A 101 -15.07 16.75 -18.43
N VAL A 102 -14.37 17.25 -19.45
CA VAL A 102 -14.98 18.02 -20.53
C VAL A 102 -16.08 17.22 -21.24
N ARG A 103 -15.83 15.94 -21.58
CA ARG A 103 -16.84 15.09 -22.23
C ARG A 103 -18.04 14.84 -21.33
N ARG A 104 -17.81 14.61 -20.04
CA ARG A 104 -18.87 14.36 -19.06
C ARG A 104 -19.78 15.57 -18.89
N ALA A 105 -19.22 16.76 -18.69
CA ALA A 105 -20.00 18.00 -18.64
C ALA A 105 -20.74 18.28 -19.97
N LEU A 106 -20.07 18.09 -21.11
CA LEU A 106 -20.65 18.30 -22.44
C LEU A 106 -21.82 17.35 -22.74
N ALA A 107 -21.83 16.15 -22.16
CA ALA A 107 -22.94 15.20 -22.33
C ALA A 107 -24.27 15.71 -21.77
N ARG A 108 -24.23 16.66 -20.82
CA ARG A 108 -25.42 17.29 -20.22
C ARG A 108 -25.90 18.53 -20.99
N LEU A 109 -25.19 18.93 -22.05
CA LEU A 109 -25.55 20.08 -22.90
C LEU A 109 -26.99 20.04 -23.46
N PRO A 110 -27.56 18.89 -23.88
CA PRO A 110 -28.95 18.81 -24.34
C PRO A 110 -29.97 19.24 -23.28
N ASP A 111 -29.62 19.15 -22.00
CA ASP A 111 -30.47 19.50 -20.86
C ASP A 111 -30.32 20.98 -20.44
N GLY A 112 -29.48 21.74 -21.15
CA GLY A 112 -29.28 23.17 -20.95
C GLY A 112 -28.06 23.55 -20.09
N PRO A 113 -27.72 24.85 -20.04
CA PRO A 113 -26.51 25.35 -19.38
C PRO A 113 -26.48 25.08 -17.87
N ASP A 114 -27.63 25.08 -17.20
CA ASP A 114 -27.69 24.79 -15.77
C ASP A 114 -27.45 23.31 -15.46
N ALA A 115 -27.85 22.39 -16.35
CA ALA A 115 -27.53 20.98 -16.21
C ALA A 115 -26.03 20.71 -16.39
N VAL A 116 -25.36 21.44 -17.29
CA VAL A 116 -23.90 21.39 -17.46
C VAL A 116 -23.18 21.88 -16.19
N LEU A 117 -23.64 22.99 -15.60
CA LEU A 117 -23.07 23.50 -14.35
C LEU A 117 -23.32 22.52 -13.19
N ALA A 118 -24.54 22.00 -13.07
CA ALA A 118 -24.88 21.02 -12.04
C ALA A 118 -24.00 19.77 -12.12
N GLU A 119 -23.66 19.32 -13.33
CA GLU A 119 -22.72 18.21 -13.52
C GLU A 119 -21.30 18.57 -13.08
N ALA A 120 -20.81 19.75 -13.44
CA ALA A 120 -19.48 20.19 -13.01
C ALA A 120 -19.38 20.30 -11.47
N LEU A 121 -20.44 20.78 -10.82
CA LEU A 121 -20.56 20.80 -9.35
C LEU A 121 -20.65 19.39 -8.76
N ALA A 122 -21.41 18.48 -9.37
CA ALA A 122 -21.47 17.09 -8.94
C ALA A 122 -20.09 16.41 -9.03
N MET A 123 -19.31 16.70 -10.07
CA MET A 123 -17.94 16.19 -10.21
C MET A 123 -17.01 16.73 -9.10
N LEU A 124 -17.21 17.97 -8.64
CA LEU A 124 -16.51 18.52 -7.48
C LEU A 124 -16.86 17.73 -6.21
N ASP A 125 -18.15 17.53 -5.93
CA ASP A 125 -18.61 16.79 -4.75
C ASP A 125 -18.15 15.33 -4.76
N GLU A 126 -18.15 14.69 -5.93
CA GLU A 126 -17.64 13.33 -6.12
C GLU A 126 -16.13 13.23 -5.84
N ASP A 127 -15.31 14.15 -6.35
CA ASP A 127 -13.87 14.15 -6.09
C ASP A 127 -13.57 14.36 -4.60
N VAL A 128 -14.32 15.23 -3.92
CA VAL A 128 -14.23 15.40 -2.45
C VAL A 128 -14.53 14.09 -1.73
N ALA A 129 -15.64 13.43 -2.07
CA ALA A 129 -16.04 12.18 -1.42
C ALA A 129 -15.02 11.05 -1.66
N VAL A 130 -14.53 10.92 -2.91
CA VAL A 130 -13.49 9.95 -3.29
C VAL A 130 -12.23 10.17 -2.48
N ASN A 131 -11.73 11.42 -2.42
CA ASN A 131 -10.49 11.72 -1.72
C ASN A 131 -10.62 11.50 -0.21
N LEU A 132 -11.74 11.89 0.42
CA LEU A 132 -11.98 11.61 1.84
C LEU A 132 -11.95 10.11 2.16
N ALA A 133 -12.59 9.29 1.33
CA ALA A 133 -12.61 7.84 1.53
C ALA A 133 -11.22 7.22 1.36
N ALA A 134 -10.46 7.63 0.33
CA ALA A 134 -9.10 7.14 0.10
C ALA A 134 -8.15 7.55 1.23
N VAL A 135 -8.25 8.81 1.68
CA VAL A 135 -7.44 9.39 2.77
C VAL A 135 -7.67 8.67 4.09
N ALA A 136 -8.94 8.46 4.48
CA ALA A 136 -9.26 7.75 5.71
C ALA A 136 -8.69 6.31 5.69
N ARG A 137 -8.88 5.59 4.58
CA ARG A 137 -8.35 4.24 4.39
C ARG A 137 -6.82 4.19 4.43
N ALA A 138 -6.17 5.17 3.81
CA ALA A 138 -4.71 5.26 3.79
C ALA A 138 -4.15 5.57 5.17
N ALA A 139 -4.80 6.46 5.93
CA ALA A 139 -4.40 6.76 7.31
C ALA A 139 -4.52 5.52 8.21
N ASP A 140 -5.64 4.78 8.13
CA ASP A 140 -5.83 3.52 8.87
C ASP A 140 -4.73 2.49 8.54
N LEU A 141 -4.40 2.34 7.26
CA LEU A 141 -3.33 1.44 6.82
C LEU A 141 -1.97 1.88 7.37
N VAL A 142 -1.64 3.17 7.28
CA VAL A 142 -0.35 3.70 7.74
C VAL A 142 -0.20 3.53 9.24
N GLU A 143 -1.24 3.79 10.04
CA GLU A 143 -1.23 3.53 11.48
C GLU A 143 -1.01 2.04 11.80
N ALA A 144 -1.62 1.14 11.04
CA ALA A 144 -1.43 -0.30 11.19
C ALA A 144 -0.01 -0.76 10.81
N LEU A 145 0.60 -0.14 9.78
CA LEU A 145 1.97 -0.44 9.35
C LEU A 145 3.03 0.16 10.29
N THR A 146 2.70 1.24 11.01
CA THR A 146 3.63 2.02 11.83
C THR A 146 3.03 2.46 13.18
N PRO A 147 2.72 1.52 14.09
CA PRO A 147 1.93 1.81 15.29
C PRO A 147 2.70 2.54 16.41
N ASP A 148 4.02 2.41 16.45
CA ASP A 148 4.81 2.63 17.66
C ASP A 148 4.87 4.07 18.17
N ARG A 149 4.82 5.07 17.27
CA ARG A 149 4.93 6.49 17.63
C ARG A 149 4.38 7.42 16.53
N PRO A 150 4.21 8.73 16.81
CA PRO A 150 4.01 9.71 15.75
C PRO A 150 5.10 9.61 14.66
N LEU A 151 4.68 9.81 13.42
CA LEU A 151 5.38 9.41 12.22
C LEU A 151 6.19 10.55 11.63
N ARG A 152 7.36 10.19 11.10
CA ARG A 152 8.13 11.05 10.21
C ARG A 152 7.85 10.60 8.79
N VAL A 153 7.02 11.36 8.09
CA VAL A 153 6.57 11.01 6.74
C VAL A 153 7.45 11.69 5.72
N LEU A 154 7.82 10.99 4.64
CA LEU A 154 8.37 11.63 3.45
C LEU A 154 7.32 11.69 2.35
N THR A 155 7.22 12.83 1.66
CA THR A 155 6.35 12.99 0.49
C THR A 155 7.07 13.68 -0.65
N HIS A 156 6.54 13.50 -1.87
CA HIS A 156 7.13 13.96 -3.11
C HIS A 156 6.06 14.59 -4.02
N CYS A 157 6.44 15.63 -4.78
CA CYS A 157 5.52 16.46 -5.57
C CYS A 157 4.51 17.22 -4.69
N ASN A 158 3.33 17.48 -5.25
CA ASN A 158 2.18 18.06 -4.58
C ASN A 158 0.93 17.26 -4.91
N THR A 159 0.31 16.72 -3.87
CA THR A 159 -0.85 15.83 -3.88
C THR A 159 -1.90 16.29 -2.87
N GLY A 160 -1.84 17.58 -2.52
CA GLY A 160 -2.77 18.24 -1.62
C GLY A 160 -4.02 18.73 -2.32
N ARG A 161 -4.74 19.63 -1.64
CA ARG A 161 -5.98 20.19 -2.17
C ARG A 161 -5.73 20.92 -3.48
N LEU A 162 -4.54 21.54 -3.63
CA LEU A 162 -4.17 22.26 -4.86
C LEU A 162 -4.06 21.34 -6.08
N ALA A 163 -3.82 20.04 -5.89
CA ALA A 163 -3.71 19.07 -6.97
C ALA A 163 -5.01 18.33 -7.28
N THR A 164 -5.99 18.37 -6.38
CA THR A 164 -7.31 17.74 -6.50
C THR A 164 -8.42 18.79 -6.51
N ALA A 165 -9.70 18.41 -6.45
CA ALA A 165 -10.78 19.38 -6.27
C ALA A 165 -10.82 19.93 -4.84
N ALA A 166 -10.56 19.07 -3.86
CA ALA A 166 -10.23 19.44 -2.47
C ALA A 166 -9.54 18.27 -1.76
N VAL A 167 -9.20 18.44 -0.48
CA VAL A 167 -8.62 17.42 0.42
C VAL A 167 -7.19 16.99 0.03
N GLY A 168 -7.00 16.47 -1.16
CA GLY A 168 -5.78 15.84 -1.64
C GLY A 168 -5.81 14.32 -1.49
N THR A 169 -4.76 13.64 -1.99
CA THR A 169 -4.58 12.20 -1.85
C THR A 169 -3.53 11.88 -0.78
N ALA A 170 -2.25 11.80 -1.15
CA ALA A 170 -1.18 11.51 -0.19
C ALA A 170 -0.99 12.65 0.82
N LEU A 171 -1.02 13.91 0.40
CA LEU A 171 -0.99 15.03 1.35
C LEU A 171 -2.29 15.15 2.15
N GLY A 172 -3.43 14.74 1.58
CA GLY A 172 -4.68 14.59 2.32
C GLY A 172 -4.54 13.56 3.44
N THR A 173 -3.86 12.45 3.18
CA THR A 173 -3.53 11.41 4.17
C THR A 173 -2.62 11.94 5.27
N VAL A 174 -1.63 12.78 4.91
CA VAL A 174 -0.79 13.47 5.89
C VAL A 174 -1.61 14.41 6.78
N ARG A 175 -2.57 15.15 6.22
CA ARG A 175 -3.48 16.01 7.00
C ARG A 175 -4.34 15.21 7.97
N GLU A 176 -4.97 14.14 7.49
CA GLU A 176 -5.76 13.23 8.33
C GLU A 176 -4.93 12.62 9.47
N LEU A 177 -3.71 12.14 9.17
CA LEU A 177 -2.78 11.64 10.20
C LEU A 177 -2.38 12.74 11.19
N ALA A 178 -2.22 13.99 10.75
CA ALA A 178 -1.92 15.12 11.62
C ALA A 178 -3.10 15.44 12.56
N ASP A 179 -4.32 15.42 12.04
CA ASP A 179 -5.56 15.62 12.82
C ASP A 179 -5.74 14.49 13.87
N ARG A 180 -5.26 13.27 13.56
CA ARG A 180 -5.17 12.14 14.51
C ARG A 180 -4.01 12.25 15.51
N GLY A 181 -3.16 13.28 15.43
CA GLY A 181 -1.99 13.43 16.28
C GLY A 181 -0.87 12.43 15.98
N ARG A 182 -0.83 11.88 14.76
CA ARG A 182 0.12 10.84 14.31
C ARG A 182 1.28 11.37 13.48
N ILE A 183 1.40 12.67 13.25
CA ILE A 183 2.54 13.25 12.54
C ILE A 183 3.50 13.90 13.53
N GLU A 184 4.74 13.43 13.55
CA GLU A 184 5.87 14.10 14.20
C GLU A 184 6.40 15.20 13.28
N GLU A 185 6.64 14.87 12.02
CA GLU A 185 7.16 15.77 11.00
C GLU A 185 6.92 15.23 9.59
N VAL A 186 6.83 16.12 8.62
CA VAL A 186 6.84 15.79 7.19
C VAL A 186 8.15 16.26 6.53
N LEU A 187 8.93 15.35 5.97
CA LEU A 187 9.99 15.68 5.02
C LEU A 187 9.38 15.85 3.62
N VAL A 188 9.52 17.05 3.08
CA VAL A 188 8.97 17.43 1.78
C VAL A 188 10.10 17.57 0.79
N ASP A 189 10.18 16.65 -0.16
CA ASP A 189 11.13 16.78 -1.26
C ASP A 189 10.82 18.03 -2.09
N GLU A 190 11.83 18.82 -2.43
CA GLU A 190 11.63 20.07 -3.18
C GLU A 190 10.97 19.82 -4.55
N THR A 191 11.23 18.66 -5.15
CA THR A 191 10.68 18.15 -6.41
C THR A 191 11.13 18.98 -7.62
N ARG A 192 12.40 18.91 -7.99
CA ARG A 192 12.88 19.51 -9.25
C ARG A 192 12.28 18.80 -10.48
N PRO A 193 12.17 19.51 -11.61
CA PRO A 193 12.58 20.88 -11.84
C PRO A 193 11.57 21.95 -11.39
N LEU A 194 10.29 21.63 -11.27
CA LEU A 194 9.22 22.62 -11.07
C LEU A 194 9.06 23.11 -9.62
N LEU A 195 9.73 22.45 -8.68
CA LEU A 195 9.72 22.77 -7.25
C LEU A 195 8.34 22.66 -6.60
N GLN A 196 7.55 21.64 -6.98
CA GLN A 196 6.21 21.46 -6.46
C GLN A 196 6.17 21.29 -4.94
N GLY A 197 7.08 20.47 -4.39
CA GLY A 197 7.09 20.24 -2.96
C GLY A 197 7.50 21.49 -2.20
N ALA A 198 8.53 22.19 -2.69
CA ALA A 198 9.00 23.43 -2.07
C ALA A 198 7.99 24.59 -2.15
N ARG A 199 7.24 24.70 -3.25
CA ARG A 199 6.35 25.85 -3.49
C ARG A 199 4.91 25.64 -3.06
N LEU A 200 4.40 24.41 -3.20
CA LEU A 200 2.98 24.09 -3.04
C LEU A 200 2.76 23.24 -1.80
N THR A 201 3.45 22.10 -1.68
CA THR A 201 3.26 21.19 -0.54
C THR A 201 3.67 21.82 0.78
N ALA A 202 4.86 22.44 0.83
CA ALA A 202 5.32 23.17 2.00
C ALA A 202 4.40 24.35 2.37
N TRP A 203 3.85 25.03 1.36
CA TRP A 203 2.88 26.11 1.58
C TRP A 203 1.58 25.58 2.20
N GLU A 204 1.02 24.48 1.66
CA GLU A 204 -0.18 23.84 2.19
C GLU A 204 0.00 23.31 3.62
N LEU A 205 1.16 22.72 3.93
CA LEU A 205 1.49 22.23 5.27
C LEU A 205 1.66 23.38 6.26
N GLY A 206 2.34 24.46 5.84
CA GLY A 206 2.52 25.66 6.64
C GLY A 206 1.21 26.35 6.99
N GLU A 207 0.30 26.45 6.02
CA GLU A 207 -1.06 26.97 6.25
C GLU A 207 -1.85 26.10 7.23
N ALA A 208 -1.67 24.78 7.18
CA ALA A 208 -2.30 23.82 8.08
C ALA A 208 -1.67 23.76 9.48
N GLY A 209 -0.52 24.40 9.69
CA GLY A 209 0.23 24.29 10.95
C GLY A 209 0.86 22.91 11.18
N ILE A 210 1.02 22.10 10.13
CA ILE A 210 1.64 20.76 10.22
C ILE A 210 3.16 20.92 10.16
N PRO A 211 3.94 20.35 11.11
CA PRO A 211 5.39 20.46 11.11
C PRO A 211 6.02 19.84 9.86
N TYR A 212 6.89 20.58 9.18
CA TYR A 212 7.59 20.08 8.00
C TYR A 212 9.01 20.64 7.87
N ARG A 213 9.85 19.92 7.10
CA ARG A 213 11.14 20.41 6.61
C ARG A 213 11.29 20.11 5.13
N LEU A 214 11.91 21.03 4.40
CA LEU A 214 12.29 20.81 3.02
C LEU A 214 13.51 19.90 2.93
N CYS A 215 13.44 18.94 2.01
CA CYS A 215 14.48 18.01 1.66
C CYS A 215 14.83 18.24 0.18
N VAL A 216 16.12 18.43 -0.13
CA VAL A 216 16.53 18.35 -1.54
C VAL A 216 16.37 16.91 -2.01
N ASP A 217 15.91 16.69 -3.25
CA ASP A 217 15.53 15.35 -3.73
C ASP A 217 16.65 14.31 -3.51
N ALA A 218 17.91 14.72 -3.72
CA ALA A 218 19.10 13.86 -3.56
C ALA A 218 19.40 13.46 -2.09
N ALA A 219 18.83 14.15 -1.11
CA ALA A 219 19.04 13.86 0.32
C ALA A 219 18.02 12.85 0.89
N ALA A 220 16.95 12.52 0.15
CA ALA A 220 15.89 11.66 0.64
C ALA A 220 16.39 10.27 1.07
N ALA A 221 17.21 9.60 0.24
CA ALA A 221 17.78 8.30 0.57
C ALA A 221 18.72 8.38 1.80
N ALA A 222 19.47 9.48 1.94
CA ALA A 222 20.31 9.69 3.11
C ALA A 222 19.47 9.89 4.39
N ALA A 223 18.35 10.60 4.30
CA ALA A 223 17.40 10.76 5.40
C ALA A 223 16.79 9.41 5.81
N MET A 224 16.39 8.57 4.85
CA MET A 224 15.92 7.21 5.10
C MET A 224 16.98 6.36 5.81
N SER A 225 18.24 6.40 5.36
CA SER A 225 19.35 5.65 5.96
C SER A 225 19.65 6.01 7.42
N ARG A 226 19.32 7.25 7.81
CA ARG A 226 19.50 7.78 9.17
C ARG A 226 18.28 7.55 10.05
N GLY A 227 17.30 6.79 9.53
CA GLY A 227 16.03 6.53 10.19
C GLY A 227 15.30 7.84 10.48
N MET A 228 15.25 8.78 9.53
CA MET A 228 14.46 10.01 9.62
C MET A 228 13.09 9.89 8.95
N VAL A 229 12.79 8.73 8.36
CA VAL A 229 11.56 8.47 7.61
C VAL A 229 10.99 7.13 8.07
N ASP A 230 9.71 7.12 8.42
CA ASP A 230 8.95 5.96 8.88
C ASP A 230 8.01 5.44 7.79
N CYS A 231 7.54 6.31 6.91
CA CYS A 231 6.68 5.96 5.80
C CYS A 231 6.87 6.98 4.66
N VAL A 232 6.82 6.50 3.42
CA VAL A 232 6.75 7.34 2.23
C VAL A 232 5.32 7.35 1.71
N LEU A 233 4.73 8.54 1.57
CA LEU A 233 3.40 8.75 1.02
C LEU A 233 3.46 9.59 -0.25
N VAL A 234 3.03 9.00 -1.37
CA VAL A 234 3.02 9.67 -2.68
C VAL A 234 1.69 9.48 -3.40
N GLY A 235 1.41 10.33 -4.38
CA GLY A 235 0.29 10.17 -5.30
C GLY A 235 0.65 9.31 -6.50
N ALA A 236 -0.21 9.32 -7.52
CA ALA A 236 0.05 8.74 -8.83
C ALA A 236 -0.61 9.57 -9.93
N ASP A 237 -0.01 9.56 -11.12
CA ASP A 237 -0.60 10.09 -12.34
C ASP A 237 -1.25 8.98 -13.17
N ARG A 238 -0.72 7.76 -13.12
CA ARG A 238 -1.29 6.57 -13.78
C ARG A 238 -0.82 5.30 -13.08
N ILE A 239 -1.71 4.31 -12.97
CA ILE A 239 -1.39 2.98 -12.42
C ILE A 239 -1.78 1.91 -13.44
N ALA A 240 -0.85 1.06 -13.85
CA ALA A 240 -1.12 -0.05 -14.77
C ALA A 240 -1.82 -1.23 -14.06
N ALA A 241 -2.36 -2.19 -14.81
CA ALA A 241 -3.13 -3.30 -14.26
C ALA A 241 -2.33 -4.17 -13.26
N ASN A 242 -1.01 -4.32 -13.44
CA ASN A 242 -0.13 -5.03 -12.52
C ASN A 242 0.24 -4.23 -11.25
N GLY A 243 -0.15 -2.96 -11.16
CA GLY A 243 0.19 -2.06 -10.06
C GLY A 243 1.47 -1.24 -10.27
N ASP A 244 2.09 -1.25 -11.45
CA ASP A 244 3.16 -0.30 -11.76
C ASP A 244 2.63 1.13 -11.75
N VAL A 245 3.35 2.02 -11.07
CA VAL A 245 2.88 3.38 -10.78
C VAL A 245 3.74 4.39 -11.52
N ALA A 246 3.14 5.14 -12.43
CA ALA A 246 3.75 6.35 -12.95
C ALA A 246 3.40 7.55 -12.05
N ASN A 247 4.42 8.26 -11.60
CA ASN A 247 4.29 9.46 -10.78
C ASN A 247 5.45 10.42 -11.08
N LYS A 248 5.44 11.60 -10.44
CA LYS A 248 6.47 12.63 -10.62
C LYS A 248 7.90 12.05 -10.57
N ILE A 249 8.74 12.48 -11.51
CA ILE A 249 10.16 12.11 -11.56
C ILE A 249 10.83 12.27 -10.19
N GLY A 250 11.53 11.23 -9.75
CA GLY A 250 12.06 11.09 -8.39
C GLY A 250 11.35 9.98 -7.59
N THR A 251 10.10 9.66 -7.92
CA THR A 251 9.29 8.66 -7.19
C THR A 251 9.93 7.27 -7.21
N TYR A 252 10.41 6.82 -8.37
CA TYR A 252 11.10 5.54 -8.49
C TYR A 252 12.34 5.47 -7.60
N GLY A 253 13.15 6.53 -7.58
CA GLY A 253 14.34 6.61 -6.72
C GLY A 253 14.01 6.51 -5.23
N LEU A 254 12.91 7.15 -4.80
CA LEU A 254 12.40 7.04 -3.44
C LEU A 254 11.94 5.62 -3.12
N ALA A 255 11.23 4.96 -4.04
CA ALA A 255 10.75 3.60 -3.84
C ALA A 255 11.91 2.59 -3.69
N VAL A 256 12.97 2.74 -4.49
CA VAL A 256 14.19 1.94 -4.36
C VAL A 256 14.86 2.16 -2.99
N ALA A 257 14.99 3.42 -2.56
CA ALA A 257 15.58 3.74 -1.26
C ALA A 257 14.72 3.21 -0.10
N ALA A 258 13.39 3.37 -0.18
CA ALA A 258 12.46 2.88 0.83
C ALA A 258 12.53 1.37 0.98
N ALA A 259 12.52 0.62 -0.14
CA ALA A 259 12.68 -0.83 -0.15
C ALA A 259 14.01 -1.26 0.49
N ARG A 260 15.11 -0.59 0.14
CA ARG A 260 16.44 -0.87 0.70
C ARG A 260 16.51 -0.70 2.22
N HIS A 261 15.72 0.20 2.78
CA HIS A 261 15.68 0.53 4.20
C HIS A 261 14.48 -0.08 4.94
N GLY A 262 13.66 -0.90 4.29
CA GLY A 262 12.49 -1.53 4.91
C GLY A 262 11.39 -0.53 5.29
N ILE A 263 11.33 0.61 4.61
CA ILE A 263 10.34 1.67 4.87
C ILE A 263 9.11 1.43 3.98
N PRO A 264 7.88 1.41 4.55
CA PRO A 264 6.65 1.34 3.77
C PRO A 264 6.54 2.47 2.75
N PHE A 265 6.29 2.09 1.49
CA PHE A 265 6.05 2.99 0.37
C PHE A 265 4.60 2.87 -0.07
N VAL A 266 3.77 3.86 0.27
CA VAL A 266 2.33 3.82 0.07
C VAL A 266 1.93 4.87 -0.96
N VAL A 267 1.20 4.41 -1.97
CA VAL A 267 0.64 5.24 -3.04
C VAL A 267 -0.83 5.49 -2.73
N VAL A 268 -1.27 6.74 -2.72
CA VAL A 268 -2.66 7.12 -2.50
C VAL A 268 -3.20 7.81 -3.76
N ALA A 269 -4.14 7.16 -4.43
CA ALA A 269 -4.73 7.64 -5.67
C ALA A 269 -6.13 7.07 -5.88
N SER A 270 -7.01 7.82 -6.53
CA SER A 270 -8.37 7.37 -6.84
C SER A 270 -8.40 6.13 -7.75
N ASP A 271 -9.49 5.35 -7.73
CA ASP A 271 -9.66 4.20 -8.64
C ASP A 271 -9.60 4.66 -10.11
N SER A 272 -10.02 5.89 -10.39
CA SER A 272 -9.96 6.49 -11.73
C SER A 272 -8.53 6.68 -12.30
N THR A 273 -7.51 6.62 -11.44
CA THR A 273 -6.10 6.70 -11.83
C THR A 273 -5.57 5.37 -12.41
N TRP A 274 -6.32 4.28 -12.27
CA TRP A 274 -5.97 2.99 -12.84
C TRP A 274 -6.29 2.92 -14.34
N ASP A 275 -5.25 2.66 -15.14
CA ASP A 275 -5.35 2.34 -16.56
C ASP A 275 -5.31 0.82 -16.74
N ARG A 276 -6.48 0.19 -16.60
CA ARG A 276 -6.65 -1.26 -16.76
C ARG A 276 -6.44 -1.76 -18.19
N THR A 277 -6.22 -0.85 -19.15
CA THR A 277 -5.90 -1.22 -20.54
C THR A 277 -4.41 -1.49 -20.74
N LEU A 278 -3.56 -0.98 -19.83
CA LEU A 278 -2.14 -1.26 -19.82
C LEU A 278 -1.85 -2.45 -18.90
N PRO A 279 -1.24 -3.54 -19.41
CA PRO A 279 -0.91 -4.70 -18.57
C PRO A 279 0.16 -4.36 -17.53
N ASP A 280 1.11 -3.49 -17.88
CA ASP A 280 2.24 -3.08 -17.05
C ASP A 280 2.68 -1.65 -17.36
N GLY A 281 3.68 -1.17 -16.61
CA GLY A 281 4.21 0.18 -16.72
C GLY A 281 5.01 0.47 -18.00
N THR A 282 5.38 -0.54 -18.80
CA THR A 282 6.19 -0.33 -20.02
C THR A 282 5.42 0.38 -21.13
N GLY A 283 4.09 0.28 -21.11
CA GLY A 283 3.20 0.99 -22.03
C GLY A 283 2.93 2.45 -21.66
N ILE A 284 3.42 2.93 -20.50
CA ILE A 284 3.21 4.30 -20.07
C ILE A 284 4.15 5.24 -20.82
N VAL A 285 3.57 6.15 -21.61
CA VAL A 285 4.33 7.20 -22.31
C VAL A 285 4.72 8.30 -21.32
N VAL A 286 6.02 8.47 -21.09
CA VAL A 286 6.57 9.51 -20.21
C VAL A 286 6.69 10.84 -20.97
N GLU A 287 6.11 11.90 -20.39
CA GLU A 287 6.21 13.27 -20.91
C GLU A 287 7.64 13.80 -20.75
N GLU A 288 8.30 14.15 -21.84
CA GLU A 288 9.57 14.91 -21.84
C GLU A 288 9.26 16.40 -21.97
N ARG A 289 9.84 17.22 -21.09
CA ARG A 289 9.54 18.65 -20.98
C ARG A 289 10.69 19.53 -21.45
N ALA A 290 10.39 20.82 -21.62
CA ALA A 290 11.34 21.80 -22.14
C ALA A 290 12.64 21.84 -21.29
N PRO A 291 13.82 21.99 -21.93
CA PRO A 291 15.10 22.09 -21.23
C PRO A 291 15.17 23.23 -20.21
N ASP A 292 14.44 24.31 -20.45
CA ASP A 292 14.46 25.52 -19.62
C ASP A 292 14.03 25.28 -18.18
N GLU A 293 13.22 24.26 -17.90
CA GLU A 293 12.85 23.91 -16.52
C GLU A 293 14.06 23.44 -15.72
N VAL A 294 15.02 22.80 -16.38
CA VAL A 294 16.26 22.31 -15.77
C VAL A 294 17.34 23.39 -15.81
N THR A 295 17.53 24.03 -16.96
CA THR A 295 18.61 25.02 -17.16
C THR A 295 18.34 26.35 -16.48
N HIS A 296 17.09 26.65 -16.10
CA HIS A 296 16.73 27.88 -15.39
C HIS A 296 16.02 27.58 -14.07
N LEU A 297 16.23 28.48 -13.11
CA LEU A 297 15.49 28.53 -11.86
C LEU A 297 14.88 29.92 -11.73
N GLN A 298 13.55 30.01 -11.72
CA GLN A 298 12.81 31.29 -11.64
C GLN A 298 13.27 32.31 -12.71
N GLY A 299 13.50 31.83 -13.94
CA GLY A 299 13.95 32.65 -15.07
C GLY A 299 15.44 32.99 -15.08
N VAL A 300 16.21 32.58 -14.06
CA VAL A 300 17.66 32.79 -14.01
C VAL A 300 18.37 31.53 -14.48
N ALA A 301 19.30 31.67 -15.43
CA ALA A 301 20.10 30.56 -15.92
C ALA A 301 20.95 29.95 -14.79
N ALA A 302 20.84 28.64 -14.61
CA ALA A 302 21.56 27.83 -13.63
C ALA A 302 22.50 26.81 -14.31
N ALA A 303 22.48 26.73 -15.65
CA ALA A 303 23.35 25.86 -16.45
C ALA A 303 24.02 26.66 -17.59
N PRO A 304 25.14 26.16 -18.16
CA PRO A 304 25.73 26.75 -19.35
C PRO A 304 24.75 26.85 -20.53
N ALA A 305 24.86 27.92 -21.32
CA ALA A 305 24.04 28.10 -22.51
C ALA A 305 24.23 26.93 -23.50
N GLY A 306 23.12 26.39 -24.02
CA GLY A 306 23.14 25.27 -24.98
C GLY A 306 23.37 23.89 -24.37
N ALA A 307 23.37 23.75 -23.03
CA ALA A 307 23.47 22.44 -22.39
C ALA A 307 22.31 21.51 -22.84
N GLY A 308 22.65 20.29 -23.26
CA GLY A 308 21.67 19.24 -23.49
C GLY A 308 21.02 18.79 -22.18
N VAL A 309 19.72 18.46 -22.22
CA VAL A 309 18.93 18.12 -21.04
C VAL A 309 18.14 16.83 -21.30
N HIS A 310 18.09 15.98 -20.29
CA HIS A 310 17.10 14.90 -20.16
C HIS A 310 16.12 15.31 -19.06
N ASN A 311 14.84 15.54 -19.40
CA ASN A 311 13.84 16.10 -18.50
C ASN A 311 12.51 15.34 -18.58
N PRO A 312 12.49 14.06 -18.19
CA PRO A 312 11.25 13.33 -18.03
C PRO A 312 10.46 13.92 -16.85
N ALA A 313 9.19 14.23 -17.06
CA ALA A 313 8.33 14.77 -16.02
C ALA A 313 7.86 13.71 -15.01
N PHE A 314 7.99 12.43 -15.37
CA PHE A 314 7.50 11.29 -14.61
C PHE A 314 8.51 10.13 -14.71
N ASP A 315 8.47 9.22 -13.73
CA ASP A 315 9.09 7.91 -13.81
C ASP A 315 8.07 6.81 -13.49
N VAL A 316 8.44 5.55 -13.73
CA VAL A 316 7.59 4.39 -13.45
C VAL A 316 8.22 3.61 -12.30
N THR A 317 7.48 3.48 -11.21
CA THR A 317 7.81 2.67 -10.05
C THR A 317 7.20 1.28 -10.21
N PRO A 318 8.02 0.21 -10.31
CA PRO A 318 7.53 -1.15 -10.39
C PRO A 318 6.70 -1.52 -9.16
N ALA A 319 5.63 -2.28 -9.37
CA ALA A 319 4.68 -2.66 -8.33
C ALA A 319 5.36 -3.36 -7.12
N GLU A 320 6.45 -4.09 -7.38
CA GLU A 320 7.26 -4.78 -6.37
C GLU A 320 7.94 -3.86 -5.34
N LEU A 321 8.12 -2.58 -5.64
CA LEU A 321 8.66 -1.59 -4.71
C LEU A 321 7.56 -0.89 -3.89
N VAL A 322 6.30 -1.04 -4.32
CA VAL A 322 5.14 -0.43 -3.66
C VAL A 322 4.62 -1.35 -2.57
N THR A 323 4.46 -0.81 -1.36
CA THR A 323 3.90 -1.56 -0.22
C THR A 323 2.40 -1.71 -0.33
N ALA A 324 1.72 -0.63 -0.71
CA ALA A 324 0.29 -0.62 -0.98
C ALA A 324 -0.10 0.54 -1.91
N ILE A 325 -1.17 0.33 -2.66
CA ILE A 325 -1.89 1.33 -3.44
C ILE A 325 -3.28 1.45 -2.82
N VAL A 326 -3.63 2.64 -2.37
CA VAL A 326 -4.88 2.90 -1.65
C VAL A 326 -5.77 3.82 -2.47
N SER A 327 -7.01 3.38 -2.67
CA SER A 327 -8.10 4.14 -3.29
C SER A 327 -9.31 4.23 -2.35
N GLU A 328 -10.33 4.95 -2.79
CA GLU A 328 -11.63 5.04 -2.13
C GLU A 328 -12.27 3.65 -1.93
N HIS A 329 -12.03 2.72 -2.86
CA HIS A 329 -12.66 1.41 -2.88
C HIS A 329 -11.82 0.30 -2.26
N ALA A 330 -10.50 0.38 -2.35
CA ALA A 330 -9.64 -0.75 -1.96
C ALA A 330 -8.25 -0.32 -1.48
N THR A 331 -7.66 -1.19 -0.67
CA THR A 331 -6.21 -1.23 -0.45
C THR A 331 -5.67 -2.42 -1.22
N VAL A 332 -4.94 -2.15 -2.30
CA VAL A 332 -4.26 -3.16 -3.10
C VAL A 332 -2.83 -3.26 -2.61
N ARG A 333 -2.40 -4.44 -2.19
CA ARG A 333 -0.98 -4.73 -1.95
C ARG A 333 -0.46 -5.42 -3.21
N PRO A 334 0.34 -4.75 -4.05
CA PRO A 334 0.90 -5.40 -5.21
C PRO A 334 1.64 -6.65 -4.77
N ALA A 335 1.31 -7.75 -5.42
CA ALA A 335 1.78 -9.02 -4.91
C ALA A 335 3.30 -9.09 -5.03
N ALA A 336 3.96 -9.56 -3.96
CA ALA A 336 5.41 -9.67 -3.94
C ALA A 336 5.85 -10.49 -5.16
N THR A 337 6.72 -9.92 -6.00
CA THR A 337 7.40 -10.71 -7.03
C THR A 337 8.14 -11.86 -6.36
N ALA A 338 8.41 -12.93 -7.11
CA ALA A 338 9.18 -14.06 -6.57
C ALA A 338 10.51 -13.61 -5.93
N ALA A 339 11.12 -12.53 -6.44
CA ALA A 339 12.33 -11.93 -5.86
C ALA A 339 12.08 -11.31 -4.47
N ARG A 340 11.09 -10.42 -4.33
CA ARG A 340 10.73 -9.82 -3.04
C ARG A 340 10.27 -10.87 -2.02
N ALA A 341 9.47 -11.83 -2.49
CA ALA A 341 9.03 -12.97 -1.71
C ALA A 341 10.23 -13.80 -1.19
N ALA A 342 11.25 -14.00 -2.02
CA ALA A 342 12.48 -14.69 -1.63
C ALA A 342 13.26 -13.93 -0.55
N GLU A 343 13.38 -12.61 -0.67
CA GLU A 343 14.01 -11.75 0.33
C GLU A 343 13.27 -11.80 1.68
N GLN A 344 11.94 -11.68 1.65
CA GLN A 344 11.12 -11.73 2.86
C GLN A 344 11.23 -13.09 3.57
N LEU A 345 11.22 -14.19 2.82
CA LEU A 345 11.43 -15.53 3.38
C LEU A 345 12.81 -15.67 4.03
N ALA A 346 13.86 -15.16 3.38
CA ALA A 346 15.22 -15.20 3.92
C ALA A 346 15.35 -14.38 5.22
N VAL A 347 14.80 -13.16 5.25
CA VAL A 347 14.80 -12.28 6.42
C VAL A 347 14.00 -12.89 7.58
N LEU A 348 12.82 -13.43 7.31
CA LEU A 348 12.00 -14.08 8.34
C LEU A 348 12.71 -15.32 8.89
N SER A 349 13.30 -16.15 8.02
CA SER A 349 14.09 -17.32 8.43
C SER A 349 15.19 -16.95 9.42
N GLY A 350 15.99 -15.93 9.10
CA GLY A 350 17.03 -15.44 10.01
C GLY A 350 16.48 -14.89 11.32
N THR A 351 15.28 -14.30 11.30
CA THR A 351 14.61 -13.79 12.50
C THR A 351 14.15 -14.94 13.41
N LEU A 352 13.49 -15.95 12.86
CA LEU A 352 13.03 -17.11 13.62
C LEU A 352 14.20 -17.97 14.13
N TYR A 353 15.29 -18.07 13.36
CA TYR A 353 16.53 -18.68 13.82
C TYR A 353 17.09 -17.97 15.07
N ARG A 354 17.20 -16.64 15.06
CA ARG A 354 17.71 -15.87 16.22
C ARG A 354 16.83 -16.00 17.46
N ARG A 355 15.53 -16.25 17.28
CA ARG A 355 14.59 -16.56 18.38
C ARG A 355 14.72 -18.00 18.88
N GLY A 356 15.49 -18.85 18.22
CA GLY A 356 15.66 -20.27 18.56
C GLY A 356 14.53 -21.17 18.05
N TRP A 357 13.69 -20.69 17.12
CA TRP A 357 12.50 -21.43 16.65
C TRP A 357 12.74 -22.23 15.37
N MET A 358 13.86 -21.98 14.68
CA MET A 358 14.28 -22.72 13.48
C MET A 358 15.79 -23.03 13.53
N PRO A 359 16.27 -23.81 14.52
CA PRO A 359 17.70 -24.08 14.66
C PRO A 359 18.23 -24.96 13.52
N GLY A 360 19.44 -24.64 13.01
CA GLY A 360 20.10 -25.42 11.98
C GLY A 360 19.30 -25.48 10.68
N THR A 361 18.88 -26.68 10.27
CA THR A 361 18.10 -26.92 9.05
C THR A 361 16.60 -27.12 9.31
N ALA A 362 16.16 -26.97 10.56
CA ALA A 362 14.81 -27.28 11.01
C ALA A 362 13.78 -26.22 10.60
N GLY A 363 12.57 -26.66 10.26
CA GLY A 363 11.48 -25.80 9.85
C GLY A 363 11.51 -25.41 8.37
N ASN A 364 10.43 -24.77 7.93
CA ASN A 364 10.23 -24.39 6.54
C ASN A 364 9.28 -23.20 6.41
N LEU A 365 9.52 -22.34 5.42
CA LEU A 365 8.75 -21.12 5.18
C LEU A 365 8.34 -21.10 3.72
N SER A 366 7.10 -20.71 3.43
CA SER A 366 6.66 -20.56 2.04
C SER A 366 5.65 -19.44 1.86
N VAL A 367 5.52 -19.02 0.61
CA VAL A 367 4.53 -18.07 0.11
C VAL A 367 3.95 -18.55 -1.21
N LEU A 368 2.64 -18.39 -1.37
CA LEU A 368 1.95 -18.64 -2.62
C LEU A 368 2.20 -17.46 -3.57
N LEU A 369 2.79 -17.73 -4.73
CA LEU A 369 3.05 -16.70 -5.72
C LEU A 369 1.74 -16.26 -6.40
N PRO A 370 1.61 -14.97 -6.74
CA PRO A 370 0.41 -14.37 -7.30
C PRO A 370 0.29 -14.63 -8.82
N ASP A 371 0.62 -15.84 -9.25
CA ASP A 371 0.56 -16.21 -10.66
C ASP A 371 -0.53 -17.25 -10.92
N PRO A 372 -1.11 -17.25 -12.13
CA PRO A 372 -2.15 -18.21 -12.51
C PRO A 372 -1.64 -19.66 -12.56
N GLY A 373 -0.33 -19.88 -12.49
CA GLY A 373 0.28 -21.21 -12.53
C GLY A 373 0.22 -21.95 -11.19
N GLY A 374 -0.26 -21.32 -10.12
CA GLY A 374 -0.37 -21.96 -8.81
C GLY A 374 1.00 -22.40 -8.30
N ARG A 375 1.96 -21.48 -8.24
CA ARG A 375 3.33 -21.76 -7.78
C ARG A 375 3.55 -21.30 -6.36
N VAL A 376 4.34 -22.04 -5.60
CA VAL A 376 4.72 -21.72 -4.23
C VAL A 376 6.23 -21.54 -4.18
N LEU A 377 6.69 -20.43 -3.57
CA LEU A 377 8.10 -20.23 -3.28
C LEU A 377 8.37 -20.69 -1.84
N ILE A 378 9.34 -21.59 -1.66
CA ILE A 378 9.59 -22.28 -0.39
C ILE A 378 11.08 -22.38 -0.08
N THR A 379 11.46 -22.38 1.20
CA THR A 379 12.88 -22.51 1.57
C THR A 379 13.45 -23.88 1.18
N ALA A 380 14.71 -23.88 0.71
CA ALA A 380 15.40 -25.12 0.33
C ALA A 380 15.67 -26.03 1.54
N SER A 381 15.74 -27.33 1.24
CA SER A 381 16.11 -28.38 2.19
C SER A 381 17.60 -28.32 2.56
N GLY A 382 17.91 -28.66 3.81
CA GLY A 382 19.30 -28.85 4.27
C GLY A 382 20.15 -27.58 4.33
N ARG A 383 19.55 -26.40 4.21
CA ARG A 383 20.22 -25.09 4.33
C ARG A 383 20.09 -24.55 5.75
N ASP A 384 21.14 -23.86 6.21
CA ASP A 384 21.12 -23.16 7.48
C ASP A 384 20.07 -22.04 7.45
N LYS A 385 19.05 -22.17 8.31
CA LYS A 385 17.94 -21.22 8.40
C LYS A 385 18.37 -19.84 8.89
N GLY A 386 19.51 -19.74 9.58
CA GLY A 386 20.09 -18.47 10.01
C GLY A 386 20.76 -17.68 8.90
N ALA A 387 21.13 -18.34 7.79
CA ALA A 387 21.96 -17.78 6.72
C ALA A 387 21.32 -17.89 5.32
N LEU A 388 20.02 -18.13 5.22
CA LEU A 388 19.34 -18.20 3.93
C LEU A 388 19.47 -16.88 3.16
N THR A 389 19.64 -17.01 1.85
CA THR A 389 19.60 -15.91 0.89
C THR A 389 18.48 -16.14 -0.12
N PRO A 390 18.09 -15.13 -0.94
CA PRO A 390 17.14 -15.31 -2.03
C PRO A 390 17.48 -16.43 -3.03
N ARG A 391 18.72 -16.91 -3.07
CA ARG A 391 19.16 -18.03 -3.92
C ARG A 391 18.87 -19.41 -3.32
N ASP A 392 18.53 -19.46 -2.03
CA ASP A 392 18.24 -20.69 -1.28
C ASP A 392 16.73 -20.99 -1.24
N LEU A 393 15.95 -20.41 -2.15
CA LEU A 393 14.52 -20.66 -2.30
C LEU A 393 14.26 -21.53 -3.54
N VAL A 394 13.19 -22.31 -3.47
CA VAL A 394 12.76 -23.23 -4.52
C VAL A 394 11.33 -22.89 -4.90
N THR A 395 11.07 -22.77 -6.20
CA THR A 395 9.70 -22.66 -6.70
C THR A 395 9.15 -24.07 -6.95
N VAL A 396 8.02 -24.39 -6.32
CA VAL A 396 7.32 -25.67 -6.48
C VAL A 396 5.92 -25.44 -7.04
N ASP A 397 5.41 -26.45 -7.72
CA ASP A 397 4.02 -26.49 -8.18
C ASP A 397 3.08 -26.82 -7.02
N LEU A 398 2.00 -26.05 -6.84
CA LEU A 398 1.07 -26.20 -5.71
C LEU A 398 0.33 -27.55 -5.75
N ALA A 399 -0.01 -28.04 -6.94
CA ALA A 399 -0.78 -29.27 -7.09
C ALA A 399 0.06 -30.50 -6.70
N THR A 400 1.33 -30.52 -7.08
CA THR A 400 2.21 -31.69 -6.95
C THR A 400 3.24 -31.58 -5.83
N GLY A 401 3.54 -30.36 -5.36
CA GLY A 401 4.63 -30.08 -4.42
C GLY A 401 6.03 -30.29 -5.00
N ARG A 402 6.15 -30.50 -6.32
CA ARG A 402 7.43 -30.78 -6.98
C ARG A 402 8.09 -29.48 -7.46
N PRO A 403 9.43 -29.39 -7.46
CA PRO A 403 10.15 -28.27 -8.05
C PRO A 403 9.74 -28.05 -9.52
N VAL A 404 9.46 -26.80 -9.88
CA VAL A 404 9.14 -26.41 -11.25
C VAL A 404 10.37 -26.52 -12.16
N ALA A 405 11.56 -26.23 -11.62
CA ALA A 405 12.83 -26.43 -12.30
C ALA A 405 13.51 -27.72 -11.82
N PRO A 406 13.88 -28.65 -12.72
CA PRO A 406 14.52 -29.91 -12.34
C PRO A 406 15.99 -29.74 -11.91
N THR A 407 16.62 -28.62 -12.25
CA THR A 407 17.98 -28.26 -11.86
C THR A 407 17.94 -27.15 -10.81
N GLY A 408 18.38 -27.44 -9.57
CA GLY A 408 18.36 -26.45 -8.49
C GLY A 408 18.40 -27.06 -7.08
N PRO A 409 18.28 -26.21 -6.03
CA PRO A 409 18.18 -26.68 -4.65
C PRO A 409 16.97 -27.59 -4.46
N ARG A 410 17.10 -28.61 -3.61
CA ARG A 410 16.02 -29.55 -3.32
C ARG A 410 14.97 -28.88 -2.43
N ALA A 411 13.69 -28.99 -2.78
CA ALA A 411 12.61 -28.57 -1.89
C ALA A 411 12.60 -29.42 -0.60
N SER A 412 12.15 -28.84 0.52
CA SER A 412 12.01 -29.56 1.79
C SER A 412 11.00 -30.71 1.68
N ALA A 413 11.18 -31.78 2.46
CA ALA A 413 10.16 -32.83 2.56
C ALA A 413 8.83 -32.28 3.11
N GLU A 414 8.89 -31.27 3.96
CA GLU A 414 7.73 -30.58 4.56
C GLU A 414 6.94 -29.73 3.54
N THR A 415 7.40 -29.61 2.30
CA THR A 415 6.66 -28.93 1.22
C THR A 415 5.23 -29.47 1.06
N LEU A 416 5.03 -30.77 1.27
CA LEU A 416 3.70 -31.37 1.18
C LEU A 416 2.75 -30.88 2.26
N ILE A 417 3.25 -30.58 3.47
CA ILE A 417 2.45 -29.99 4.55
C ILE A 417 1.98 -28.58 4.14
N HIS A 418 2.89 -27.76 3.58
CA HIS A 418 2.55 -26.41 3.14
C HIS A 418 1.53 -26.43 1.99
N THR A 419 1.71 -27.29 0.98
CA THR A 419 0.75 -27.39 -0.14
C THR A 419 -0.59 -27.95 0.30
N ALA A 420 -0.65 -28.81 1.33
CA ALA A 420 -1.91 -29.23 1.93
C ALA A 420 -2.67 -28.05 2.55
N VAL A 421 -1.98 -27.17 3.31
CA VAL A 421 -2.58 -25.96 3.88
C VAL A 421 -3.12 -25.03 2.78
N TYR A 422 -2.32 -24.73 1.75
CA TYR A 422 -2.75 -23.86 0.64
C TYR A 422 -3.93 -24.41 -0.16
N ARG A 423 -4.06 -25.74 -0.30
CA ARG A 423 -5.20 -26.34 -1.02
C ARG A 423 -6.47 -26.37 -0.19
N ALA A 424 -6.36 -26.34 1.13
CA ALA A 424 -7.49 -26.43 2.05
C ALA A 424 -7.95 -25.07 2.60
N THR A 425 -7.19 -23.99 2.36
CA THR A 425 -7.42 -22.67 2.97
C THR A 425 -7.11 -21.55 1.99
N ASP A 426 -7.53 -20.32 2.31
CA ASP A 426 -7.19 -19.12 1.54
C ASP A 426 -5.80 -18.54 1.86
N ALA A 427 -4.94 -19.32 2.52
CA ALA A 427 -3.61 -18.89 2.93
C ALA A 427 -2.75 -18.41 1.74
N ARG A 428 -1.90 -17.43 2.01
CA ARG A 428 -0.87 -16.92 1.09
C ARG A 428 0.54 -17.06 1.62
N ALA A 429 0.70 -17.32 2.91
CA ALA A 429 1.95 -17.66 3.55
C ALA A 429 1.78 -18.79 4.57
N VAL A 430 2.78 -19.65 4.69
CA VAL A 430 2.82 -20.75 5.67
C VAL A 430 4.19 -20.77 6.34
N VAL A 431 4.18 -20.84 7.66
CA VAL A 431 5.37 -20.94 8.52
C VAL A 431 5.29 -22.24 9.30
N HIS A 432 6.23 -23.14 9.06
CA HIS A 432 6.48 -24.30 9.91
C HIS A 432 7.76 -24.07 10.71
N ALA A 433 7.64 -24.05 12.03
CA ALA A 433 8.74 -23.79 12.95
C ALA A 433 8.76 -24.84 14.06
N HIS A 434 9.92 -25.02 14.68
CA HIS A 434 10.14 -25.93 15.80
C HIS A 434 10.31 -25.11 17.07
N ALA A 435 9.31 -24.25 17.33
CA ALA A 435 9.30 -23.37 18.47
C ALA A 435 9.23 -24.19 19.78
N PRO A 436 10.18 -24.01 20.73
CA PRO A 436 10.38 -24.96 21.83
C PRO A 436 9.15 -25.23 22.69
N TYR A 437 8.37 -24.20 23.02
CA TYR A 437 7.22 -24.36 23.91
C TYR A 437 6.04 -25.01 23.20
N ALA A 438 5.75 -24.61 21.95
CA ALA A 438 4.73 -25.24 21.13
C ALA A 438 5.05 -26.73 20.89
N THR A 439 6.31 -27.06 20.59
CA THR A 439 6.74 -28.46 20.44
C THR A 439 6.60 -29.24 21.74
N ALA A 440 6.95 -28.66 22.89
CA ALA A 440 6.80 -29.31 24.20
C ALA A 440 5.33 -29.56 24.57
N VAL A 441 4.44 -28.61 24.28
CA VAL A 441 3.00 -28.78 24.49
C VAL A 441 2.44 -29.84 23.54
N ALA A 442 2.86 -29.84 22.27
CA ALA A 442 2.47 -30.86 21.29
C ALA A 442 2.88 -32.27 21.74
N ALA A 443 4.08 -32.43 22.30
CA ALA A 443 4.55 -33.70 22.86
C ALA A 443 3.73 -34.19 24.05
N ARG A 444 3.18 -33.28 24.86
CA ARG A 444 2.39 -33.61 26.05
C ARG A 444 0.94 -33.95 25.73
N VAL A 445 0.33 -33.21 24.80
CA VAL A 445 -1.10 -33.36 24.45
C VAL A 445 -1.31 -34.35 23.30
N GLY A 446 -0.32 -34.47 22.42
CA GLY A 446 -0.37 -35.28 21.22
C GLY A 446 -0.40 -36.78 21.50
N ALA A 447 -1.07 -37.52 20.61
CA ALA A 447 -0.98 -38.97 20.56
C ALA A 447 -0.12 -39.42 19.36
N ARG A 448 0.45 -40.62 19.45
CA ARG A 448 1.33 -41.18 18.41
C ARG A 448 0.58 -41.85 17.25
N ASP A 449 -0.70 -42.14 17.44
CA ASP A 449 -1.51 -42.95 16.53
C ASP A 449 -2.80 -42.25 16.05
N ARG A 450 -3.18 -41.12 16.68
CA ARG A 450 -4.40 -40.38 16.36
C ARG A 450 -4.25 -38.87 16.57
N ALA A 451 -5.05 -38.10 15.84
CA ALA A 451 -5.18 -36.67 16.10
C ALA A 451 -5.82 -36.40 17.48
N THR A 452 -5.38 -35.34 18.12
CA THR A 452 -5.90 -34.81 19.39
C THR A 452 -6.10 -33.29 19.25
N THR A 453 -6.59 -32.63 20.30
CA THR A 453 -6.76 -31.18 20.31
C THR A 453 -6.14 -30.56 21.56
N LEU A 454 -5.51 -29.40 21.37
CA LEU A 454 -5.11 -28.50 22.43
C LEU A 454 -6.22 -27.47 22.63
N GLU A 455 -6.98 -27.60 23.72
CA GLU A 455 -8.02 -26.65 24.11
C GLU A 455 -7.39 -25.41 24.74
N LEU A 456 -7.67 -24.23 24.18
CA LEU A 456 -7.20 -22.94 24.67
C LEU A 456 -8.41 -22.06 24.99
N ALA A 457 -8.42 -21.46 26.18
CA ALA A 457 -9.45 -20.54 26.62
C ALA A 457 -8.82 -19.39 27.41
N ASP A 458 -9.46 -18.22 27.37
CA ASP A 458 -9.17 -17.07 28.24
C ASP A 458 -7.76 -16.46 28.11
N PHE A 459 -7.07 -16.69 26.99
CA PHE A 459 -5.81 -15.99 26.66
C PHE A 459 -6.08 -14.81 25.73
N GLU A 460 -5.70 -13.60 26.16
CA GLU A 460 -5.79 -12.38 25.32
C GLU A 460 -5.08 -12.54 23.96
N LEU A 461 -4.00 -13.31 23.93
CA LEU A 461 -3.21 -13.61 22.73
C LEU A 461 -3.98 -14.42 21.67
N LEU A 462 -5.13 -15.02 21.99
CA LEU A 462 -5.98 -15.72 21.01
C LEU A 462 -6.51 -14.80 19.93
N LYS A 463 -6.65 -13.49 20.21
CA LYS A 463 -7.00 -12.48 19.20
C LYS A 463 -6.02 -12.46 18.03
N GLY A 464 -4.74 -12.77 18.29
CA GLY A 464 -3.71 -12.86 17.26
C GLY A 464 -3.90 -14.01 16.27
N LEU A 465 -4.76 -14.98 16.58
CA LEU A 465 -5.13 -16.07 15.66
C LEU A 465 -6.24 -15.67 14.67
N GLY A 466 -6.87 -14.51 14.80
CA GLY A 466 -7.87 -14.01 13.85
C GLY A 466 -9.17 -14.83 13.83
N LEU A 467 -9.58 -15.35 14.99
CA LEU A 467 -10.81 -16.14 15.15
C LEU A 467 -12.05 -15.24 15.29
N ALA A 468 -13.20 -15.74 14.85
CA ALA A 468 -14.48 -15.04 15.01
C ALA A 468 -14.90 -14.89 16.49
N ASP A 469 -14.60 -15.91 17.31
CA ASP A 469 -14.72 -15.87 18.77
C ASP A 469 -13.33 -16.15 19.38
N PRO A 470 -12.60 -15.12 19.85
CA PRO A 470 -11.28 -15.30 20.43
C PRO A 470 -11.31 -15.77 21.90
N ALA A 471 -12.48 -16.01 22.50
CA ALA A 471 -12.55 -16.45 23.90
C ALA A 471 -12.08 -17.90 24.07
N ARG A 472 -12.31 -18.76 23.06
CA ARG A 472 -11.94 -20.18 23.10
C ARG A 472 -11.62 -20.72 21.72
N THR A 473 -10.63 -21.60 21.64
CA THR A 473 -10.30 -22.34 20.41
C THR A 473 -9.71 -23.71 20.70
N ALA A 474 -9.72 -24.59 19.69
CA ALA A 474 -9.11 -25.91 19.75
C ALA A 474 -8.07 -26.00 18.62
N VAL A 475 -6.78 -26.04 19.00
CA VAL A 475 -5.69 -26.20 18.03
C VAL A 475 -5.46 -27.69 17.80
N PRO A 476 -5.53 -28.20 16.57
CA PRO A 476 -5.30 -29.61 16.31
C PRO A 476 -3.84 -30.02 16.55
N VAL A 477 -3.65 -31.21 17.13
CA VAL A 477 -2.35 -31.84 17.34
C VAL A 477 -2.34 -33.18 16.61
N LEU A 478 -1.59 -33.25 15.51
CA LEU A 478 -1.54 -34.40 14.62
C LEU A 478 -0.37 -35.34 14.97
N PRO A 479 -0.49 -36.66 14.73
CA PRO A 479 0.63 -37.58 14.89
C PRO A 479 1.79 -37.24 13.97
N ASN A 480 3.01 -37.46 14.44
CA ASN A 480 4.20 -37.41 13.62
C ASN A 480 4.49 -38.78 13.00
N TRP A 481 4.61 -38.81 11.68
CA TRP A 481 4.90 -40.01 10.92
C TRP A 481 6.28 -39.91 10.26
N PRO A 482 7.03 -41.02 10.14
CA PRO A 482 8.26 -41.05 9.35
C PRO A 482 8.05 -40.64 7.88
N ASP A 483 6.84 -40.88 7.35
CA ASP A 483 6.43 -40.43 6.03
C ASP A 483 5.68 -39.09 6.09
N VAL A 484 6.34 -38.03 5.65
CA VAL A 484 5.77 -36.67 5.61
C VAL A 484 4.55 -36.57 4.69
N ALA A 485 4.44 -37.41 3.65
CA ALA A 485 3.26 -37.42 2.79
C ALA A 485 2.00 -37.84 3.56
N ARG A 486 2.15 -38.74 4.54
CA ARG A 486 1.06 -39.13 5.44
C ARG A 486 0.65 -37.98 6.36
N ILE A 487 1.62 -37.25 6.92
CA ILE A 487 1.34 -36.04 7.72
C ILE A 487 0.55 -35.03 6.88
N ALA A 488 0.98 -34.78 5.63
CA ALA A 488 0.28 -33.86 4.74
C ALA A 488 -1.16 -34.30 4.41
N ALA A 489 -1.40 -35.60 4.26
CA ALA A 489 -2.75 -36.14 4.10
C ALA A 489 -3.61 -35.92 5.35
N ASP A 490 -3.07 -36.20 6.55
CA ASP A 490 -3.75 -35.96 7.82
C ASP A 490 -4.11 -34.47 8.01
N VAL A 491 -3.21 -33.56 7.59
CA VAL A 491 -3.45 -32.11 7.57
C VAL A 491 -4.61 -31.77 6.64
N ALA A 492 -4.56 -32.20 5.38
CA ALA A 492 -5.62 -31.91 4.40
C ALA A 492 -6.99 -32.43 4.88
N ASP A 493 -7.02 -33.66 5.38
CA ASP A 493 -8.25 -34.29 5.88
C ASP A 493 -8.78 -33.59 7.13
N HIS A 494 -7.91 -33.09 8.02
CA HIS A 494 -8.34 -32.37 9.21
C HIS A 494 -8.96 -31.01 8.86
N LEU A 495 -8.27 -30.23 8.02
CA LEU A 495 -8.72 -28.90 7.61
C LEU A 495 -10.04 -28.98 6.82
N ALA A 496 -10.21 -29.97 5.96
CA ALA A 496 -11.45 -30.17 5.21
C ALA A 496 -12.65 -30.55 6.09
N ARG A 497 -12.43 -31.26 7.21
CA ARG A 497 -13.50 -31.75 8.10
C ARG A 497 -13.91 -30.77 9.19
N THR A 498 -13.12 -29.73 9.45
CA THR A 498 -13.30 -28.84 10.60
C THR A 498 -13.40 -27.38 10.14
N PRO A 499 -14.56 -26.93 9.63
CA PRO A 499 -14.75 -25.54 9.27
C PRO A 499 -14.50 -24.61 10.48
N GLY A 500 -13.82 -23.49 10.26
CA GLY A 500 -13.53 -22.53 11.33
C GLY A 500 -12.39 -22.94 12.28
N HIS A 501 -11.54 -23.90 11.87
CA HIS A 501 -10.31 -24.22 12.57
C HIS A 501 -9.43 -22.97 12.76
N PRO A 502 -8.62 -22.89 13.83
CA PRO A 502 -7.62 -21.83 13.92
C PRO A 502 -6.60 -21.94 12.78
N PRO A 503 -5.95 -20.83 12.40
CA PRO A 503 -4.90 -20.83 11.37
C PRO A 503 -3.56 -21.37 11.90
N ALA A 504 -3.64 -22.48 12.64
CA ALA A 504 -2.54 -23.12 13.33
C ALA A 504 -2.81 -24.62 13.51
N LEU A 505 -1.76 -25.42 13.47
CA LEU A 505 -1.75 -26.82 13.88
C LEU A 505 -0.41 -27.19 14.51
N LEU A 506 -0.43 -28.24 15.33
CA LEU A 506 0.75 -28.82 15.96
C LEU A 506 0.95 -30.25 15.43
N ILE A 507 2.20 -30.70 15.42
CA ILE A 507 2.57 -32.07 15.10
C ILE A 507 3.38 -32.62 16.28
N THR A 508 2.93 -33.73 16.86
CA THR A 508 3.51 -34.36 18.07
C THR A 508 5.02 -34.58 17.90
N ASP A 509 5.87 -34.13 18.83
CA ASP A 509 7.33 -34.29 18.75
C ASP A 509 8.00 -33.70 17.48
N HIS A 510 7.35 -32.77 16.77
CA HIS A 510 7.85 -32.22 15.49
C HIS A 510 7.86 -30.69 15.48
N GLY A 511 6.71 -30.05 15.60
CA GLY A 511 6.65 -28.59 15.53
C GLY A 511 5.26 -28.02 15.33
N VAL A 512 5.24 -26.74 14.95
CA VAL A 512 4.05 -25.92 14.78
C VAL A 512 3.98 -25.41 13.35
N THR A 513 2.81 -25.48 12.74
CA THR A 513 2.53 -24.89 11.42
C THR A 513 1.43 -23.85 11.58
N VAL A 514 1.70 -22.63 11.15
CA VAL A 514 0.73 -21.54 11.08
C VAL A 514 0.70 -20.97 9.67
N TRP A 515 -0.39 -20.29 9.32
CA TRP A 515 -0.54 -19.67 8.00
C TRP A 515 -1.23 -18.34 8.09
N GLY A 516 -1.23 -17.57 7.00
CA GLY A 516 -1.91 -16.28 6.91
C GLY A 516 -1.95 -15.68 5.52
N ASP A 517 -2.55 -14.50 5.43
CA ASP A 517 -2.71 -13.70 4.20
C ASP A 517 -1.37 -13.13 3.70
N ASP A 518 -0.36 -13.09 4.59
CA ASP A 518 1.02 -12.74 4.31
C ASP A 518 1.96 -13.33 5.39
N LEU A 519 3.28 -13.18 5.18
CA LEU A 519 4.30 -13.70 6.10
C LEU A 519 4.25 -13.03 7.47
N ASP A 520 3.84 -11.76 7.55
CA ASP A 520 3.77 -11.04 8.83
C ASP A 520 2.61 -11.57 9.69
N GLN A 521 1.45 -11.82 9.08
CA GLN A 521 0.31 -12.43 9.77
C GLN A 521 0.65 -13.86 10.21
N ALA A 522 1.28 -14.66 9.35
CA ALA A 522 1.72 -16.01 9.71
C ALA A 522 2.76 -15.96 10.86
N ARG A 523 3.75 -15.05 10.80
CA ARG A 523 4.71 -14.83 11.90
C ARG A 523 3.98 -14.46 13.20
N ASN A 524 3.08 -13.49 13.18
CA ASN A 524 2.35 -13.05 14.36
C ASN A 524 1.58 -14.21 15.03
N ARG A 525 0.92 -15.05 14.22
CA ARG A 525 0.21 -16.25 14.70
C ARG A 525 1.16 -17.23 15.40
N LEU A 526 2.35 -17.44 14.85
CA LEU A 526 3.40 -18.25 15.49
C LEU A 526 3.82 -17.64 16.83
N GLU A 527 4.05 -16.33 16.88
CA GLU A 527 4.46 -15.64 18.11
C GLU A 527 3.40 -15.73 19.21
N CYS A 528 2.12 -15.53 18.87
CA CYS A 528 1.02 -15.66 19.82
C CYS A 528 0.89 -17.09 20.34
N LEU A 529 0.94 -18.10 19.46
CA LEU A 529 0.81 -19.50 19.87
C LEU A 529 1.99 -19.96 20.72
N GLU A 530 3.22 -19.60 20.34
CA GLU A 530 4.41 -19.93 21.14
C GLU A 530 4.35 -19.29 22.53
N ALA A 531 3.90 -18.03 22.64
CA ALA A 531 3.74 -17.35 23.92
C ALA A 531 2.64 -18.00 24.80
N ILE A 532 1.53 -18.43 24.21
CA ILE A 532 0.50 -19.19 24.94
C ILE A 532 1.08 -20.52 25.42
N CYS A 533 1.76 -21.26 24.56
CA CYS A 533 2.40 -22.53 24.92
C CYS A 533 3.47 -22.35 26.01
N GLN A 534 4.23 -21.25 25.99
CA GLN A 534 5.18 -20.91 27.04
C GLN A 534 4.48 -20.78 28.40
N LEU A 535 3.34 -20.08 28.45
CA LEU A 535 2.55 -19.97 29.68
C LEU A 535 2.02 -21.32 30.16
N LEU A 536 1.56 -22.18 29.25
CA LEU A 536 1.08 -23.53 29.60
C LEU A 536 2.19 -24.44 30.14
N VAL A 537 3.42 -24.29 29.63
CA VAL A 537 4.58 -25.03 30.14
C VAL A 537 5.02 -24.51 31.50
N LEU A 538 5.08 -23.18 31.67
CA LEU A 538 5.52 -22.55 32.92
C LEU A 538 4.47 -22.61 34.03
N ASN A 539 3.18 -22.70 33.69
CA ASN A 539 2.06 -22.80 34.63
C ASN A 539 1.11 -23.95 34.23
N PRO A 540 1.53 -25.21 34.43
CA PRO A 540 0.72 -26.36 34.04
C PRO A 540 -0.62 -26.40 34.79
N PRO A 541 -1.71 -26.89 34.16
CA PRO A 541 -3.00 -27.06 34.81
C PRO A 541 -2.89 -27.93 36.08
N ALA A 542 -3.78 -27.69 37.05
CA ALA A 542 -3.72 -28.32 38.37
C ALA A 542 -3.68 -29.87 38.36
N ALA A 543 -4.21 -30.52 37.31
CA ALA A 543 -4.21 -31.97 37.14
C ALA A 543 -2.82 -32.59 36.88
N ASP A 544 -1.83 -31.78 36.48
CA ASP A 544 -0.46 -32.22 36.15
C ASP A 544 0.60 -31.71 37.16
N ARG A 545 0.17 -31.22 38.34
CA ARG A 545 1.11 -30.92 39.43
C ARG A 545 1.51 -32.23 40.14
N PRO A 546 2.81 -32.52 40.32
CA PRO A 546 3.22 -33.65 41.16
C PRO A 546 2.64 -33.46 42.57
N ALA A 547 2.05 -34.51 43.12
CA ALA A 547 1.53 -34.49 44.49
C ALA A 547 2.65 -34.08 45.44
N ARG A 548 2.39 -33.10 46.32
CA ARG A 548 3.31 -32.79 47.42
C ARG A 548 3.47 -34.05 48.26
N GLU A 549 4.71 -34.52 48.42
CA GLU A 549 5.02 -35.57 49.38
C GLU A 549 4.52 -35.15 50.77
N PRO A 550 3.89 -36.05 51.53
CA PRO A 550 3.46 -35.74 52.88
C PRO A 550 4.70 -35.45 53.73
N GLU A 551 4.74 -34.28 54.37
CA GLU A 551 5.77 -33.95 55.35
C GLU A 551 5.84 -35.03 56.42
N GLU A 552 6.90 -35.84 56.38
CA GLU A 552 7.27 -36.72 57.47
C GLU A 552 7.68 -35.88 58.68
N GLY A 553 6.82 -35.94 59.69
CA GLY A 553 7.30 -36.14 61.06
C GLY A 553 7.74 -34.89 61.81
N THR A 554 6.77 -34.26 62.49
CA THR A 554 7.00 -33.88 63.89
C THR A 554 5.91 -34.49 64.76
N ARG A 555 6.28 -35.49 65.55
CA ARG A 555 5.66 -35.86 66.83
C ARG A 555 6.78 -36.21 67.82
N PRO A 556 6.55 -36.13 69.14
CA PRO A 556 5.44 -35.49 69.86
C PRO A 556 5.83 -34.17 70.53
#